data_AF-A0A6D2J471-F1
#
_entry.id   AF-A0A6D2J471-F1
#
_cell.length_a   1.000
_cell.length_b   1.000
_cell.length_c   1.000
_cell.angle_alpha   90.00
_cell.angle_beta   90.00
_cell.angle_gamma   90.00
#
_symmetry.space_group_name_H-M   'P 1'
#
loop_
_entity.id
_entity.type
_entity.pdbx_description
1 polymer ?
#
loop_
_entity_poly.entity_id
_entity_poly.type
_entity_poly.pdbx_seq_one_letter_code
_entity_poly.pdbx_strand_id
1 'polypeptide(L)'
;MDCGDLISNLPDDILGKVLSLLPTKLAVSTSVLSKRWRNLFLLVDNFDVEDSATSTGGFTDFMEKTVALFNTTRPIKRLSLHGGGYETSLVNRWIQSALERGCLELSLQRHPYEHSIDISIFSSNRLVKLTLSDRTILEGDAPPKGTVYFPALRTLSLGEIEIDPFLYTWLISGSPGLEELFIRDAEDYWGATWKGYVLSDSIKRLTISFHVPEDSFAFGDVAVLETPSLVFLDYSALVSKGYTIDDMDSLVEARLDLRTWSFYFGDVTNLVNAIRNVKTLHLSSYTLEALRMCCDTMPVFYRLRHLSFESDKEIGWQSLPRLLESSPNLQTLVIKGLLHEVTRKCGNACCCISKLKYKESCCLSASRVRVLEISGYGGRIKELKQMRHFLGKMKYLETVKISVEEKSKKKKYLRANIMSLHRASSKCNIHFI
;
A
#
# COMPACT_ATOMS: atom_id res chain seq x y z
N MET A 1 3.90 34.23 49.61
CA MET A 1 3.28 32.96 49.17
C MET A 1 4.07 32.53 47.95
N ASP A 2 5.00 31.60 48.13
CA ASP A 2 5.76 31.05 47.01
C ASP A 2 4.79 30.40 46.04
N CYS A 3 4.80 30.85 44.78
CA CYS A 3 4.18 30.14 43.68
C CYS A 3 5.05 28.92 43.41
N GLY A 4 4.93 27.91 44.29
CA GLY A 4 5.74 26.70 44.24
C GLY A 4 5.57 26.00 42.90
N ASP A 5 6.67 25.52 42.34
CA ASP A 5 6.70 24.82 41.05
C ASP A 5 5.77 23.58 41.10
N LEU A 6 4.55 23.76 40.58
CA LEU A 6 3.51 22.74 40.56
C LEU A 6 3.92 21.54 39.69
N ILE A 7 4.75 21.76 38.68
CA ILE A 7 5.22 20.70 37.77
C ILE A 7 6.22 19.81 38.51
N SER A 8 7.12 20.40 39.30
CA SER A 8 8.05 19.64 40.15
C SER A 8 7.36 18.81 41.24
N ASN A 9 6.09 19.04 41.55
CA ASN A 9 5.33 18.23 42.52
C ASN A 9 4.61 17.02 41.89
N LEU A 10 4.57 16.90 40.56
CA LEU A 10 3.92 15.77 39.89
C LEU A 10 4.73 14.47 40.05
N PRO A 11 4.11 13.29 40.16
CA PRO A 11 4.81 12.01 40.13
C PRO A 11 5.53 11.75 38.80
N ASP A 12 6.63 10.99 38.84
CA ASP A 12 7.44 10.68 37.64
C ASP A 12 6.63 10.04 36.51
N ASP A 13 5.67 9.18 36.83
CA ASP A 13 4.82 8.53 35.82
C ASP A 13 3.89 9.53 35.10
N ILE A 14 3.50 10.63 35.76
CA ILE A 14 2.73 11.72 35.14
C ILE A 14 3.65 12.58 34.27
N LEU A 15 4.85 12.88 34.76
CA LEU A 15 5.86 13.61 33.99
C LEU A 15 6.24 12.82 32.72
N GLY A 16 6.41 11.51 32.81
CA GLY A 16 6.64 10.63 31.67
C GLY A 16 5.52 10.70 30.63
N LYS A 17 4.25 10.70 31.06
CA LYS A 17 3.10 10.90 30.17
C LYS A 17 3.12 12.28 29.51
N VAL A 18 3.45 13.35 30.24
CA VAL A 18 3.58 14.69 29.66
C VAL A 18 4.70 14.72 28.61
N LEU A 19 5.86 14.15 28.93
CA LEU A 19 6.99 14.06 28.01
C LEU A 19 6.68 13.22 26.76
N SER A 20 5.82 12.20 26.87
CA SER A 20 5.41 11.37 25.74
C SER A 20 4.56 12.09 24.70
N LEU A 21 4.03 13.27 25.05
CA LEU A 21 3.31 14.16 24.13
C LEU A 21 4.26 15.09 23.36
N LEU A 22 5.54 15.12 23.73
CA LEU A 22 6.56 15.94 23.08
C LEU A 22 7.37 15.11 22.08
N PRO A 23 7.86 15.71 20.99
CA PRO A 23 8.93 15.13 20.19
C PRO A 23 10.12 14.69 21.04
N THR A 24 10.75 13.56 20.73
CA THR A 24 11.83 12.97 21.54
C THR A 24 12.96 13.96 21.81
N LYS A 25 13.34 14.79 20.84
CA LYS A 25 14.35 15.85 21.02
C LYS A 25 13.98 16.87 22.10
N LEU A 26 12.70 17.27 22.18
CA LEU A 26 12.21 18.18 23.21
C LEU A 26 12.08 17.46 24.56
N ALA A 27 11.67 16.20 24.57
CA ALA A 27 11.63 15.41 25.81
C ALA A 27 13.04 15.25 26.40
N VAL A 28 14.04 14.92 25.57
CA VAL A 28 15.45 14.79 25.97
C VAL A 28 16.02 16.13 26.43
N SER A 29 15.67 17.26 25.79
CA SER A 29 16.18 18.58 26.20
C SER A 29 15.74 18.98 27.61
N THR A 30 14.64 18.42 28.13
CA THR A 30 14.24 18.65 29.54
C THR A 30 15.22 18.04 30.56
N SER A 31 16.13 17.16 30.14
CA SER A 31 17.14 16.54 31.02
C SER A 31 18.07 17.55 31.70
N VAL A 32 18.20 18.76 31.15
CA VAL A 32 19.04 19.84 31.72
C VAL A 32 18.33 20.62 32.83
N LEU A 33 17.01 20.46 33.02
CA LEU A 33 16.23 21.25 33.97
C LEU A 33 16.61 20.97 35.42
N SER A 34 16.88 19.71 35.78
CA SER A 34 17.39 19.34 37.10
C SER A 34 17.88 17.89 37.16
N LYS A 35 18.47 17.50 38.29
CA LYS A 35 18.90 16.11 38.54
C LYS A 35 17.75 15.10 38.40
N ARG A 36 16.53 15.47 38.79
CA ARG A 36 15.34 14.60 38.67
C ARG A 36 14.93 14.40 37.22
N TRP A 37 14.98 15.47 36.42
CA TRP A 37 14.55 15.45 35.02
C TRP A 37 15.54 14.78 34.08
N ARG A 38 16.80 14.61 34.52
CA ARG A 38 17.90 14.02 33.75
C ARG A 38 17.51 12.74 33.01
N ASN A 39 16.73 11.87 33.64
CA ASN A 39 16.37 10.55 33.11
C ASN A 39 14.86 10.37 32.87
N LEU A 40 14.03 11.39 33.05
CA LEU A 40 12.57 11.25 32.91
C LEU A 40 12.14 10.96 31.47
N PHE A 41 12.92 11.37 30.48
CA PHE A 41 12.66 11.07 29.08
C PHE A 41 12.67 9.57 28.79
N LEU A 42 13.32 8.74 29.61
CA LEU A 42 13.28 7.27 29.51
C LEU A 42 11.91 6.67 29.88
N LEU A 43 11.02 7.46 30.47
CA LEU A 43 9.64 7.07 30.74
C LEU A 43 8.73 7.25 29.51
N VAL A 44 9.28 7.82 28.44
CA VAL A 44 8.57 7.95 27.18
C VAL A 44 8.58 6.60 26.46
N ASP A 45 7.40 6.20 26.01
CA ASP A 45 7.20 4.92 25.32
C ASP A 45 7.84 4.87 23.92
N ASN A 46 7.98 6.03 23.27
CA ASN A 46 8.44 6.15 21.88
C ASN A 46 9.71 6.99 21.79
N PHE A 47 10.78 6.37 21.30
CA PHE A 47 12.05 7.02 21.01
C PHE A 47 12.21 7.15 19.50
N ASP A 48 11.88 8.34 18.99
CA ASP A 48 12.13 8.73 17.60
C ASP A 48 13.41 9.56 17.55
N VAL A 49 14.48 8.95 17.07
CA VAL A 49 15.81 9.53 17.14
C VAL A 49 16.32 9.78 15.73
N GLU A 50 16.22 11.06 15.34
CA GLU A 50 16.76 11.58 14.09
C GLU A 50 18.07 12.32 14.36
N ASP A 51 19.15 11.88 13.72
CA ASP A 51 20.41 12.61 13.75
C ASP A 51 20.43 13.69 12.67
N SER A 52 20.42 14.95 13.09
CA SER A 52 20.63 16.09 12.21
C SER A 52 22.13 16.32 11.97
N ALA A 53 22.84 15.39 11.30
CA ALA A 53 24.16 15.48 10.62
C ALA A 53 25.29 16.42 11.13
N THR A 54 25.19 17.02 12.32
CA THR A 54 25.98 18.20 12.72
C THR A 54 26.87 17.94 13.94
N SER A 55 26.76 16.78 14.59
CA SER A 55 27.65 16.39 15.69
C SER A 55 27.83 14.86 15.79
N THR A 56 28.85 14.33 15.12
CA THR A 56 29.11 12.88 15.03
C THR A 56 29.46 12.22 16.39
N GLY A 57 30.00 12.96 17.35
CA GLY A 57 30.38 12.42 18.67
C GLY A 57 29.26 12.44 19.72
N GLY A 58 28.50 13.54 19.80
CA GLY A 58 27.50 13.73 20.86
C GLY A 58 26.31 12.77 20.76
N PHE A 59 25.92 12.44 19.54
CA PHE A 59 24.82 11.51 19.28
C PHE A 59 25.18 10.08 19.67
N THR A 60 26.37 9.61 19.30
CA THR A 60 26.88 8.28 19.64
C THR A 60 26.91 8.07 21.16
N ASP A 61 27.50 9.02 21.90
CA ASP A 61 27.55 9.00 23.36
C ASP A 61 26.15 9.00 23.99
N PHE A 62 25.22 9.78 23.42
CA PHE A 62 23.83 9.82 23.85
C PHE A 62 23.16 8.47 23.63
N MET A 63 23.31 7.87 22.45
CA MET A 63 22.73 6.58 22.11
C MET A 63 23.28 5.46 22.99
N GLU A 64 24.60 5.37 23.19
CA GLU A 64 25.18 4.35 24.07
C GLU A 64 24.66 4.47 25.51
N LYS A 65 24.60 5.69 26.05
CA LYS A 65 24.03 5.93 27.39
C LYS A 65 22.55 5.59 27.45
N THR A 66 21.77 6.03 26.46
CA THR A 66 20.32 5.82 26.41
C THR A 66 19.99 4.34 26.31
N VAL A 67 20.68 3.63 25.41
CA VAL A 67 20.54 2.20 25.18
C VAL A 67 20.92 1.39 26.43
N ALA A 68 21.99 1.79 27.12
CA ALA A 68 22.40 1.17 28.38
C ALA A 68 21.37 1.35 29.51
N LEU A 69 20.58 2.43 29.48
CA LEU A 69 19.59 2.77 30.50
C LEU A 69 18.22 2.12 30.28
N PHE A 70 17.94 1.58 29.09
CA PHE A 70 16.72 0.81 28.85
C PHE A 70 16.65 -0.37 29.83
N ASN A 71 15.51 -0.70 30.40
CA ASN A 71 15.41 -1.82 31.35
C ASN A 71 14.19 -2.68 31.01
N THR A 72 14.28 -3.98 31.25
CA THR A 72 13.21 -4.95 31.00
C THR A 72 11.94 -4.65 31.79
N THR A 73 12.03 -3.86 32.87
CA THR A 73 10.91 -3.43 33.72
C THR A 73 10.06 -2.31 33.09
N ARG A 74 10.61 -1.52 32.17
CA ARG A 74 9.92 -0.47 31.41
C ARG A 74 10.43 -0.52 29.96
N PRO A 75 10.02 -1.54 29.18
CA PRO A 75 10.50 -1.73 27.82
C PRO A 75 10.08 -0.56 26.94
N ILE A 76 10.98 -0.13 26.07
CA ILE A 76 10.68 0.85 25.02
C ILE A 76 9.59 0.24 24.14
N LYS A 77 8.56 1.01 23.79
CA LYS A 77 7.58 0.54 22.82
C LYS A 77 8.14 0.66 21.41
N ARG A 78 8.76 1.81 21.08
CA ARG A 78 9.31 2.05 19.74
C ARG A 78 10.72 2.65 19.78
N LEU A 79 11.61 2.09 18.98
CA LEU A 79 12.89 2.71 18.59
C LEU A 79 12.87 3.00 17.09
N SER A 80 13.04 4.27 16.72
CA SER A 80 13.32 4.67 15.34
C SER A 80 14.71 5.28 15.26
N LEU A 81 15.52 4.77 14.34
CA LEU A 81 16.84 5.28 14.03
C LEU A 81 16.83 5.84 12.62
N HIS A 82 17.00 7.15 12.52
CA HIS A 82 17.09 7.89 11.26
C HIS A 82 18.42 8.60 11.16
N GLY A 83 19.10 8.40 10.04
CA GLY A 83 20.33 9.10 9.70
C GLY A 83 21.50 8.16 9.50
N GLY A 84 22.67 8.78 9.28
CA GLY A 84 23.80 8.08 8.70
C GLY A 84 25.18 8.50 9.15
N GLY A 85 26.20 7.83 8.60
CA GLY A 85 27.60 8.08 8.91
C GLY A 85 28.11 7.39 10.18
N TYR A 86 27.35 6.41 10.68
CA TYR A 86 27.73 5.59 11.83
C TYR A 86 28.40 4.28 11.40
N GLU A 87 29.38 3.85 12.19
CA GLU A 87 29.96 2.51 12.04
C GLU A 87 28.87 1.45 12.24
N THR A 88 28.78 0.46 11.35
CA THR A 88 27.77 -0.62 11.45
C THR A 88 27.82 -1.33 12.79
N SER A 89 29.01 -1.52 13.36
CA SER A 89 29.16 -2.18 14.67
C SER A 89 28.40 -1.44 15.78
N LEU A 90 28.37 -0.10 15.76
CA LEU A 90 27.63 0.74 16.71
C LEU A 90 26.13 0.57 16.55
N VAL A 91 25.64 0.69 15.30
CA VAL A 91 24.21 0.54 14.99
C VAL A 91 23.73 -0.85 15.36
N ASN A 92 24.51 -1.89 15.05
CA ASN A 92 24.20 -3.27 15.43
C ASN A 92 24.10 -3.43 16.96
N ARG A 93 25.01 -2.82 17.74
CA ARG A 93 24.93 -2.83 19.21
C ARG A 93 23.66 -2.15 19.74
N TRP A 94 23.27 -1.03 19.14
CA TRP A 94 22.04 -0.32 19.52
C TRP A 94 20.79 -1.14 19.24
N ILE A 95 20.71 -1.74 18.04
CA ILE A 95 19.61 -2.62 17.63
C ILE A 95 19.52 -3.83 18.58
N GLN A 96 20.62 -4.56 18.77
CA GLN A 96 20.67 -5.75 19.61
C GLN A 96 20.21 -5.42 21.04
N SER A 97 20.77 -4.37 21.63
CA SER A 97 20.40 -3.95 22.99
C SER A 97 18.94 -3.55 23.11
N ALA A 98 18.36 -2.91 22.09
CA ALA A 98 16.94 -2.56 22.09
C ALA A 98 16.05 -3.80 22.00
N LEU A 99 16.39 -4.76 21.14
CA LEU A 99 15.68 -6.03 20.99
C LEU A 99 15.75 -6.86 22.29
N GLU A 100 16.93 -7.02 22.89
CA GLU A 100 17.14 -7.74 24.15
C GLU A 100 16.36 -7.13 25.31
N ARG A 101 16.15 -5.81 25.29
CA ARG A 101 15.42 -5.08 26.35
C ARG A 101 13.92 -4.98 26.09
N GLY A 102 13.42 -5.68 25.07
CA GLY A 102 12.00 -5.90 24.84
C GLY A 102 11.30 -4.83 23.99
N CYS A 103 12.04 -4.19 23.08
CA CYS A 103 11.46 -3.27 22.09
C CYS A 103 10.31 -3.94 21.31
N LEU A 104 9.17 -3.25 21.17
CA LEU A 104 8.00 -3.75 20.43
C LEU A 104 7.99 -3.33 18.96
N GLU A 105 8.57 -2.18 18.64
CA GLU A 105 8.57 -1.62 17.29
C GLU A 105 9.95 -1.06 16.94
N LEU A 106 10.54 -1.55 15.86
CA LEU A 106 11.84 -1.11 15.38
C LEU A 106 11.69 -0.52 13.96
N SER A 107 12.18 0.69 13.77
CA SER A 107 12.23 1.37 12.48
C SER A 107 13.66 1.80 12.18
N LEU A 108 14.18 1.38 11.04
CA LEU A 108 15.53 1.69 10.59
C LEU A 108 15.45 2.38 9.24
N GLN A 109 15.96 3.61 9.18
CA GLN A 109 16.11 4.41 7.97
C GLN A 109 17.55 4.92 7.93
N ARG A 110 18.39 4.26 7.13
CA ARG A 110 19.80 4.65 6.98
C ARG A 110 19.96 5.45 5.69
N HIS A 111 20.99 6.27 5.56
CA HIS A 111 21.24 6.94 4.30
C HIS A 111 21.90 6.00 3.28
N PRO A 112 21.75 6.29 1.97
CA PRO A 112 22.46 5.57 0.92
C PRO A 112 23.97 5.55 1.17
N TYR A 113 24.63 4.45 0.82
CA TYR A 113 26.09 4.23 0.93
C TYR A 113 26.62 3.90 2.34
N GLU A 114 25.74 3.62 3.30
CA GLU A 114 26.14 3.05 4.57
C GLU A 114 26.42 1.55 4.51
N HIS A 115 27.21 1.07 5.48
CA HIS A 115 27.60 -0.33 5.56
C HIS A 115 26.38 -1.20 5.92
N SER A 116 26.42 -2.47 5.47
CA SER A 116 25.36 -3.45 5.69
C SER A 116 25.04 -3.66 7.17
N ILE A 117 23.79 -4.01 7.46
CA ILE A 117 23.36 -4.51 8.77
C ILE A 117 23.41 -6.04 8.71
N ASP A 118 24.08 -6.62 9.69
CA ASP A 118 24.14 -8.08 9.84
C ASP A 118 22.79 -8.58 10.33
N ILE A 119 22.16 -9.43 9.53
CA ILE A 119 20.82 -9.93 9.81
C ILE A 119 20.76 -10.83 11.05
N SER A 120 21.90 -11.40 11.47
CA SER A 120 21.99 -12.30 12.62
C SER A 120 21.65 -11.61 13.96
N ILE A 121 21.71 -10.29 14.02
CA ILE A 121 21.36 -9.51 15.22
C ILE A 121 19.84 -9.44 15.45
N PHE A 122 19.04 -9.73 14.43
CA PHE A 122 17.60 -9.63 14.48
C PHE A 122 17.00 -10.86 15.14
N SER A 123 16.88 -10.85 16.47
CA SER A 123 16.13 -11.85 17.23
C SER A 123 15.34 -11.18 18.36
N SER A 124 14.02 -11.36 18.39
CA SER A 124 13.19 -10.83 19.47
C SER A 124 11.87 -11.57 19.60
N ASN A 125 11.57 -12.01 20.81
CA ASN A 125 10.29 -12.64 21.14
C ASN A 125 9.14 -11.66 21.40
N ARG A 126 9.41 -10.35 21.35
CA ARG A 126 8.45 -9.29 21.68
C ARG A 126 8.20 -8.30 20.54
N LEU A 127 9.08 -8.26 19.55
CA LEU A 127 8.95 -7.33 18.43
C LEU A 127 7.67 -7.63 17.65
N VAL A 128 6.77 -6.64 17.57
CA VAL A 128 5.48 -6.70 16.90
C VAL A 128 5.54 -6.02 15.52
N LYS A 129 6.39 -4.99 15.37
CA LYS A 129 6.56 -4.28 14.11
C LYS A 129 8.02 -4.05 13.76
N LEU A 130 8.39 -4.36 12.51
CA LEU A 130 9.70 -4.09 11.94
C LEU A 130 9.53 -3.26 10.67
N THR A 131 10.26 -2.15 10.57
CA THR A 131 10.31 -1.30 9.39
C THR A 131 11.76 -1.09 8.98
N LEU A 132 12.10 -1.48 7.76
CA LEU A 132 13.41 -1.30 7.15
C LEU A 132 13.21 -0.46 5.90
N SER A 133 13.88 0.68 5.79
CA SER A 133 13.77 1.51 4.59
C SER A 133 15.01 2.34 4.26
N ASP A 134 14.90 3.16 3.21
CA ASP A 134 15.91 4.13 2.75
C ASP A 134 17.25 3.46 2.36
N ARG A 135 17.21 2.45 1.48
CA ARG A 135 18.43 1.75 1.01
C ARG A 135 19.22 1.05 2.11
N THR A 136 18.53 0.59 3.16
CA THR A 136 19.12 -0.32 4.15
C THR A 136 19.60 -1.58 3.44
N ILE A 137 20.89 -1.91 3.60
CA ILE A 137 21.50 -3.13 3.07
C ILE A 137 21.50 -4.19 4.18
N LEU A 138 20.93 -5.36 3.93
CA LEU A 138 20.94 -6.51 4.83
C LEU A 138 21.87 -7.60 4.28
N GLU A 139 22.84 -8.00 5.09
CA GLU A 139 23.79 -9.07 4.78
C GLU A 139 23.91 -10.04 5.96
N GLY A 140 24.63 -11.14 5.77
CA GLY A 140 24.94 -12.11 6.81
C GLY A 140 24.53 -13.52 6.42
N ASP A 141 24.89 -14.47 7.29
CA ASP A 141 24.58 -15.87 7.07
C ASP A 141 23.11 -16.14 7.41
N ALA A 142 22.39 -16.71 6.45
CA ALA A 142 21.05 -17.20 6.71
C ALA A 142 21.13 -18.31 7.76
N PRO A 143 20.33 -18.23 8.83
CA PRO A 143 20.35 -19.24 9.85
C PRO A 143 19.68 -20.53 9.36
N PRO A 144 19.83 -21.65 10.11
CA PRO A 144 19.26 -22.92 9.71
C PRO A 144 17.77 -22.82 9.39
N LYS A 145 17.33 -23.55 8.35
CA LYS A 145 15.93 -23.58 7.92
C LYS A 145 15.00 -23.92 9.10
N GLY A 146 13.94 -23.14 9.27
CA GLY A 146 12.95 -23.32 10.33
C GLY A 146 13.26 -22.57 11.64
N THR A 147 14.36 -21.81 11.70
CA THR A 147 14.64 -20.97 12.86
C THR A 147 13.67 -19.78 12.93
N VAL A 148 12.99 -19.63 14.07
CA VAL A 148 12.01 -18.56 14.33
C VAL A 148 12.69 -17.43 15.11
N TYR A 149 12.69 -16.22 14.54
CA TYR A 149 13.35 -15.05 15.11
C TYR A 149 12.38 -14.03 15.68
N PHE A 150 11.19 -14.00 15.09
CA PHE A 150 10.18 -13.00 15.35
C PHE A 150 8.83 -13.66 15.61
N PRO A 151 8.70 -14.45 16.70
CA PRO A 151 7.46 -15.17 16.99
C PRO A 151 6.26 -14.25 17.26
N ALA A 152 6.50 -12.99 17.65
CA ALA A 152 5.47 -12.01 17.95
C ALA A 152 5.21 -10.99 16.82
N LEU A 153 5.99 -11.03 15.73
CA LEU A 153 5.91 -10.01 14.69
C LEU A 153 4.61 -10.14 13.90
N ARG A 154 3.91 -9.02 13.80
CA ARG A 154 2.62 -8.88 13.11
C ARG A 154 2.72 -8.03 11.86
N THR A 155 3.63 -7.06 11.84
CA THR A 155 3.80 -6.14 10.72
C THR A 155 5.26 -6.05 10.29
N LEU A 156 5.51 -6.30 9.01
CA LEU A 156 6.81 -6.12 8.37
C LEU A 156 6.68 -5.12 7.23
N SER A 157 7.52 -4.10 7.22
CA SER A 157 7.58 -3.09 6.16
C SER A 157 8.99 -3.00 5.60
N LEU A 158 9.13 -3.27 4.32
CA LEU A 158 10.38 -3.24 3.56
C LEU A 158 10.23 -2.17 2.47
N GLY A 159 11.04 -1.12 2.54
CA GLY A 159 10.93 0.02 1.61
C GLY A 159 12.28 0.40 1.03
N GLU A 160 12.54 0.06 -0.23
CA GLU A 160 13.78 0.39 -0.93
C GLU A 160 14.99 -0.24 -0.23
N ILE A 161 14.96 -1.53 0.09
CA ILE A 161 16.07 -2.21 0.77
C ILE A 161 16.83 -3.14 -0.16
N GLU A 162 18.13 -3.29 0.08
CA GLU A 162 18.95 -4.29 -0.59
C GLU A 162 19.09 -5.51 0.32
N ILE A 163 18.59 -6.64 -0.17
CA ILE A 163 18.59 -7.90 0.58
C ILE A 163 18.78 -9.07 -0.39
N ASP A 164 19.59 -10.04 0.00
CA ASP A 164 19.74 -11.29 -0.74
C ASP A 164 18.41 -12.07 -0.77
N PRO A 165 18.03 -12.72 -1.89
CA PRO A 165 16.79 -13.50 -1.99
C PRO A 165 16.62 -14.53 -0.87
N PHE A 166 17.69 -15.20 -0.44
CA PHE A 166 17.63 -16.19 0.63
C PHE A 166 17.27 -15.52 1.97
N LEU A 167 17.90 -14.38 2.29
CA LEU A 167 17.56 -13.60 3.49
C LEU A 167 16.14 -13.03 3.44
N TYR A 168 15.67 -12.64 2.27
CA TYR A 168 14.29 -12.20 2.06
C TYR A 168 13.28 -13.33 2.36
N THR A 169 13.49 -14.54 1.85
CA THR A 169 12.63 -15.70 2.20
C THR A 169 12.63 -15.96 3.71
N TRP A 170 13.80 -15.82 4.32
CA TRP A 170 13.99 -16.09 5.73
C TRP A 170 13.27 -15.07 6.61
N LEU A 171 13.31 -13.79 6.27
CA LEU A 171 12.67 -12.74 7.08
C LEU A 171 11.15 -12.94 7.17
N ILE A 172 10.55 -13.42 6.07
CA ILE A 172 9.13 -13.75 6.00
C ILE A 172 8.83 -15.07 6.74
N SER A 173 9.55 -16.15 6.42
CA SER A 173 9.28 -17.48 6.99
C SER A 173 9.68 -17.63 8.47
N GLY A 174 10.64 -16.84 8.95
CA GLY A 174 11.06 -16.76 10.36
C GLY A 174 10.09 -15.97 11.26
N SER A 175 8.98 -15.48 10.68
CA SER A 175 7.96 -14.64 11.32
C SER A 175 6.58 -15.32 11.25
N PRO A 176 6.36 -16.43 11.98
CA PRO A 176 5.15 -17.25 11.83
C PRO A 176 3.84 -16.51 12.15
N GLY A 177 3.91 -15.44 12.96
CA GLY A 177 2.77 -14.61 13.33
C GLY A 177 2.45 -13.45 12.39
N LEU A 178 3.18 -13.29 11.28
CA LEU A 178 3.13 -12.11 10.42
C LEU A 178 1.76 -11.94 9.74
N GLU A 179 1.05 -10.85 10.03
CA GLU A 179 -0.28 -10.58 9.49
C GLU A 179 -0.26 -9.55 8.35
N GLU A 180 0.67 -8.61 8.39
CA GLU A 180 0.78 -7.52 7.40
C GLU A 180 2.19 -7.42 6.84
N LEU A 181 2.29 -7.48 5.50
CA LEU A 181 3.54 -7.31 4.76
C LEU A 181 3.40 -6.15 3.78
N PHE A 182 4.31 -5.18 3.90
CA PHE A 182 4.42 -4.03 2.99
C PHE A 182 5.77 -4.07 2.30
N ILE A 183 5.78 -4.11 0.97
CA ILE A 183 6.97 -4.08 0.13
C ILE A 183 6.82 -2.90 -0.80
N ARG A 184 7.81 -2.01 -0.77
CA ARG A 184 7.86 -0.84 -1.64
C ARG A 184 9.24 -0.73 -2.25
N ASP A 185 9.29 -0.54 -3.55
CA ASP A 185 10.48 -0.19 -4.29
C ASP A 185 10.39 1.25 -4.81
N ALA A 186 11.56 1.86 -5.02
CA ALA A 186 11.71 3.13 -5.70
C ALA A 186 11.98 2.90 -7.19
N GLU A 187 11.73 3.94 -7.98
CA GLU A 187 12.09 4.02 -9.39
C GLU A 187 13.60 4.27 -9.56
N ASP A 188 14.45 3.45 -8.93
CA ASP A 188 15.89 3.53 -9.08
C ASP A 188 16.51 2.22 -9.61
N TYR A 189 17.78 2.29 -9.99
CA TYR A 189 18.50 1.18 -10.64
C TYR A 189 19.10 0.18 -9.64
N TRP A 190 18.83 0.34 -8.34
CA TRP A 190 19.43 -0.49 -7.29
C TRP A 190 18.54 -1.71 -7.01
N GLY A 191 19.14 -2.80 -6.54
CA GLY A 191 18.48 -4.11 -6.47
C GLY A 191 17.11 -4.05 -5.80
N ALA A 192 16.07 -4.56 -6.47
CA ALA A 192 14.71 -4.45 -5.98
C ALA A 192 14.49 -5.20 -4.66
N THR A 193 13.75 -4.59 -3.75
CA THR A 193 13.20 -5.19 -2.53
C THR A 193 12.27 -6.34 -2.88
N TRP A 194 11.41 -6.15 -3.87
CA TRP A 194 10.52 -7.18 -4.37
C TRP A 194 11.30 -8.28 -5.09
N LYS A 195 11.31 -9.50 -4.53
CA LYS A 195 12.04 -10.65 -5.09
C LYS A 195 11.19 -11.56 -5.97
N GLY A 196 9.96 -11.15 -6.28
CA GLY A 196 9.05 -11.93 -7.13
C GLY A 196 8.24 -12.99 -6.39
N TYR A 197 8.43 -13.20 -5.08
CA TYR A 197 7.66 -14.20 -4.35
C TYR A 197 7.29 -13.80 -2.91
N VAL A 198 6.17 -14.32 -2.42
CA VAL A 198 5.77 -14.30 -0.99
C VAL A 198 5.17 -15.66 -0.65
N LEU A 199 5.75 -16.32 0.35
CA LEU A 199 5.28 -17.61 0.86
C LEU A 199 5.00 -17.46 2.35
N SER A 200 3.73 -17.46 2.75
CA SER A 200 3.33 -17.39 4.16
C SER A 200 1.88 -17.76 4.41
N ASP A 201 1.64 -18.63 5.38
CA ASP A 201 0.31 -19.04 5.79
C ASP A 201 -0.42 -18.02 6.68
N SER A 202 0.29 -17.05 7.27
CA SER A 202 -0.26 -16.14 8.29
C SER A 202 -0.63 -14.75 7.75
N ILE A 203 -0.10 -14.36 6.59
CA ILE A 203 -0.33 -13.01 6.03
C ILE A 203 -1.80 -12.83 5.66
N LYS A 204 -2.40 -11.76 6.20
CA LYS A 204 -3.78 -11.33 5.94
C LYS A 204 -3.84 -10.08 5.06
N ARG A 205 -2.80 -9.25 5.07
CA ARG A 205 -2.71 -8.03 4.26
C ARG A 205 -1.35 -7.96 3.56
N LEU A 206 -1.37 -7.88 2.24
CA LEU A 206 -0.18 -7.78 1.41
C LEU A 206 -0.27 -6.51 0.57
N THR A 207 0.76 -5.68 0.66
CA THR A 207 0.93 -4.51 -0.19
C THR A 207 2.28 -4.59 -0.88
N ILE A 208 2.28 -4.58 -2.21
CA ILE A 208 3.48 -4.58 -3.05
C ILE A 208 3.39 -3.38 -4.00
N SER A 209 4.42 -2.55 -3.99
CA SER A 209 4.58 -1.41 -4.90
C SER A 209 5.93 -1.48 -5.59
N PHE A 210 5.94 -1.84 -6.87
CA PHE A 210 7.12 -2.13 -7.66
C PHE A 210 7.06 -1.46 -9.04
N HIS A 211 7.78 -0.35 -9.18
CA HIS A 211 7.89 0.37 -10.45
C HIS A 211 9.37 0.65 -10.70
N VAL A 212 10.05 -0.27 -11.39
CA VAL A 212 11.47 -0.11 -11.76
C VAL A 212 11.54 0.47 -13.19
N PRO A 213 12.59 1.22 -13.55
CA PRO A 213 12.79 1.67 -14.92
C PRO A 213 12.75 0.50 -15.92
N GLU A 214 12.13 0.73 -17.09
CA GLU A 214 11.85 -0.30 -18.12
C GLU A 214 13.09 -1.08 -18.61
N ASP A 215 14.29 -0.53 -18.41
CA ASP A 215 15.57 -1.11 -18.83
C ASP A 215 16.18 -2.09 -17.80
N SER A 216 15.51 -2.34 -16.67
CA SER A 216 15.94 -3.34 -15.70
C SER A 216 15.68 -4.75 -16.24
N PHE A 217 16.72 -5.35 -16.84
CA PHE A 217 16.74 -6.72 -17.38
C PHE A 217 16.43 -7.82 -16.35
N ALA A 218 16.21 -7.50 -15.08
CA ALA A 218 16.23 -8.44 -13.96
C ALA A 218 14.89 -9.07 -13.58
N PHE A 219 13.74 -8.58 -14.04
CA PHE A 219 12.43 -8.99 -13.49
C PHE A 219 11.43 -9.52 -14.52
N GLY A 220 11.94 -10.30 -15.49
CA GLY A 220 11.16 -11.08 -16.42
C GLY A 220 10.82 -12.49 -15.91
N ASP A 221 10.54 -12.68 -14.63
CA ASP A 221 10.21 -13.99 -14.06
C ASP A 221 8.76 -14.08 -13.58
N VAL A 222 8.35 -15.29 -13.20
CA VAL A 222 7.02 -15.61 -12.70
C VAL A 222 6.87 -15.07 -11.28
N ALA A 223 5.81 -14.30 -11.01
CA ALA A 223 5.51 -13.87 -9.65
C ALA A 223 4.78 -14.99 -8.88
N VAL A 224 5.24 -15.30 -7.66
CA VAL A 224 4.71 -16.40 -6.85
C VAL A 224 4.05 -15.87 -5.57
N LEU A 225 2.76 -16.11 -5.35
CA LEU A 225 2.07 -15.71 -4.13
C LEU A 225 1.36 -16.92 -3.51
N GLU A 226 1.98 -17.51 -2.49
CA GLU A 226 1.40 -18.59 -1.68
C GLU A 226 1.02 -18.01 -0.32
N THR A 227 -0.17 -17.40 -0.27
CA THR A 227 -0.70 -16.71 0.92
C THR A 227 -2.18 -17.05 1.14
N PRO A 228 -2.51 -18.27 1.60
CA PRO A 228 -3.89 -18.78 1.65
C PRO A 228 -4.81 -18.00 2.61
N SER A 229 -4.24 -17.34 3.63
CA SER A 229 -4.96 -16.52 4.60
C SER A 229 -5.18 -15.07 4.17
N LEU A 230 -4.80 -14.70 2.94
CA LEU A 230 -4.84 -13.32 2.47
C LEU A 230 -6.27 -12.79 2.37
N VAL A 231 -6.54 -11.65 3.00
CA VAL A 231 -7.86 -10.97 3.04
C VAL A 231 -7.85 -9.69 2.21
N PHE A 232 -6.70 -9.01 2.13
CA PHE A 232 -6.52 -7.77 1.39
C PHE A 232 -5.22 -7.81 0.57
N LEU A 233 -5.34 -7.51 -0.72
CA LEU A 233 -4.21 -7.38 -1.65
C LEU A 233 -4.18 -5.98 -2.24
N ASP A 234 -3.04 -5.31 -2.14
CA ASP A 234 -2.74 -4.08 -2.89
C ASP A 234 -1.47 -4.33 -3.71
N TYR A 235 -1.63 -4.49 -5.02
CA TYR A 235 -0.58 -4.94 -5.92
C TYR A 235 -0.39 -3.94 -7.05
N SER A 236 0.67 -3.15 -6.92
CA SER A 236 1.09 -2.13 -7.87
C SER A 236 2.41 -2.55 -8.48
N ALA A 237 2.43 -3.04 -9.72
CA ALA A 237 3.63 -3.63 -10.31
C ALA A 237 3.65 -3.55 -11.84
N LEU A 238 4.85 -3.68 -12.42
CA LEU A 238 4.99 -4.10 -13.82
C LEU A 238 4.47 -5.53 -13.99
N VAL A 239 3.79 -5.80 -15.10
CA VAL A 239 3.22 -7.12 -15.37
C VAL A 239 4.34 -8.16 -15.52
N SER A 240 4.35 -9.16 -14.64
CA SER A 240 5.27 -10.31 -14.68
C SER A 240 5.01 -11.21 -15.89
N LYS A 241 5.97 -12.07 -16.24
CA LYS A 241 5.78 -13.01 -17.38
C LYS A 241 4.61 -13.96 -17.19
N GLY A 242 4.38 -14.33 -15.93
CA GLY A 242 3.24 -15.10 -15.49
C GLY A 242 3.12 -15.01 -13.98
N TYR A 243 2.09 -15.65 -13.45
CA TYR A 243 1.83 -15.69 -12.01
C TYR A 243 1.54 -17.13 -11.58
N THR A 244 2.18 -17.56 -10.49
CA THR A 244 1.87 -18.80 -9.77
C THR A 244 1.23 -18.40 -8.45
N ILE A 245 -0.08 -18.52 -8.35
CA ILE A 245 -0.84 -18.04 -7.20
C ILE A 245 -1.82 -19.14 -6.83
N ASP A 246 -1.80 -19.53 -5.56
CA ASP A 246 -2.78 -20.46 -5.02
C ASP A 246 -4.18 -19.84 -4.96
N ASP A 247 -5.21 -20.66 -4.86
CA ASP A 247 -6.58 -20.16 -4.72
C ASP A 247 -6.70 -19.24 -3.48
N MET A 248 -6.87 -17.93 -3.71
CA MET A 248 -7.02 -16.91 -2.67
C MET A 248 -8.47 -16.81 -2.19
N ASP A 249 -9.03 -17.92 -1.69
CA ASP A 249 -10.46 -18.00 -1.32
C ASP A 249 -10.86 -17.08 -0.16
N SER A 250 -9.90 -16.73 0.70
CA SER A 250 -10.06 -15.80 1.82
C SER A 250 -10.09 -14.32 1.39
N LEU A 251 -9.70 -14.01 0.15
CA LEU A 251 -9.50 -12.64 -0.31
C LEU A 251 -10.82 -11.89 -0.48
N VAL A 252 -10.92 -10.74 0.18
CA VAL A 252 -12.14 -9.92 0.20
C VAL A 252 -12.01 -8.69 -0.69
N GLU A 253 -10.85 -8.03 -0.66
CA GLU A 253 -10.58 -6.81 -1.41
C GLU A 253 -9.23 -6.91 -2.13
N ALA A 254 -9.23 -6.52 -3.40
CA ALA A 254 -8.02 -6.40 -4.21
C ALA A 254 -7.92 -5.01 -4.84
N ARG A 255 -6.71 -4.46 -4.85
CA ARG A 255 -6.34 -3.25 -5.57
C ARG A 255 -5.21 -3.58 -6.52
N LEU A 256 -5.40 -3.30 -7.79
CA LEU A 256 -4.45 -3.63 -8.84
C LEU A 256 -4.05 -2.36 -9.61
N ASP A 257 -2.77 -2.07 -9.63
CA ASP A 257 -2.14 -1.10 -10.54
C ASP A 257 -1.04 -1.79 -11.36
N LEU A 258 -1.44 -2.31 -12.52
CA LEU A 258 -0.61 -3.15 -13.39
C LEU A 258 -0.17 -2.36 -14.61
N ARG A 259 1.15 -2.22 -14.79
CA ARG A 259 1.73 -1.54 -15.94
C ARG A 259 2.36 -2.54 -16.91
N THR A 260 2.11 -2.37 -18.20
CA THR A 260 2.73 -3.22 -19.23
C THR A 260 4.14 -2.76 -19.55
N TRP A 261 5.00 -3.69 -19.96
CA TRP A 261 6.32 -3.35 -20.49
C TRP A 261 6.21 -2.85 -21.93
N SER A 262 7.12 -1.96 -22.33
CA SER A 262 7.21 -1.46 -23.71
C SER A 262 7.57 -2.54 -24.74
N PHE A 263 8.32 -3.57 -24.33
CA PHE A 263 8.93 -4.54 -25.25
C PHE A 263 8.40 -5.98 -25.16
N TYR A 264 7.57 -6.29 -24.17
CA TYR A 264 7.10 -7.65 -23.89
C TYR A 264 5.70 -7.66 -23.28
N PHE A 265 4.89 -8.67 -23.64
CA PHE A 265 3.57 -8.91 -23.04
C PHE A 265 3.65 -10.01 -21.98
N GLY A 266 3.44 -9.64 -20.73
CA GLY A 266 3.21 -10.63 -19.67
C GLY A 266 1.83 -11.25 -19.72
N ASP A 267 1.54 -12.15 -18.78
CA ASP A 267 0.25 -12.83 -18.65
C ASP A 267 -0.30 -12.62 -17.24
N VAL A 268 -1.45 -11.97 -17.12
CA VAL A 268 -2.14 -11.73 -15.84
C VAL A 268 -3.29 -12.71 -15.59
N THR A 269 -3.50 -13.70 -16.47
CA THR A 269 -4.65 -14.61 -16.41
C THR A 269 -4.75 -15.33 -15.07
N ASN A 270 -3.63 -15.87 -14.56
CA ASN A 270 -3.61 -16.55 -13.26
C ASN A 270 -3.86 -15.59 -12.09
N LEU A 271 -3.34 -14.36 -12.15
CA LEU A 271 -3.62 -13.32 -11.14
C LEU A 271 -5.11 -12.97 -11.11
N VAL A 272 -5.71 -12.70 -12.27
CA VAL A 272 -7.13 -12.37 -12.38
C VAL A 272 -8.02 -13.54 -11.92
N ASN A 273 -7.62 -14.76 -12.24
CA ASN A 273 -8.29 -15.98 -11.78
C ASN A 273 -8.20 -16.16 -10.26
N ALA A 274 -7.04 -15.92 -9.64
CA ALA A 274 -6.87 -16.01 -8.19
C ALA A 274 -7.78 -15.02 -7.43
N ILE A 275 -7.97 -13.80 -7.96
CA ILE A 275 -8.83 -12.79 -7.32
C ILE A 275 -10.32 -12.90 -7.68
N ARG A 276 -10.77 -13.95 -8.38
CA ARG A 276 -12.16 -14.08 -8.87
C ARG A 276 -13.25 -14.02 -7.77
N ASN A 277 -12.87 -14.32 -6.53
CA ASN A 277 -13.78 -14.45 -5.39
C ASN A 277 -13.92 -13.16 -4.54
N VAL A 278 -13.25 -12.06 -4.91
CA VAL A 278 -13.30 -10.80 -4.15
C VAL A 278 -14.69 -10.16 -4.15
N LYS A 279 -14.98 -9.37 -3.10
CA LYS A 279 -16.20 -8.55 -2.99
C LYS A 279 -15.99 -7.13 -3.51
N THR A 280 -14.75 -6.65 -3.41
CA THR A 280 -14.34 -5.30 -3.81
C THR A 280 -13.09 -5.36 -4.67
N LEU A 281 -13.14 -4.72 -5.83
CA LEU A 281 -12.02 -4.65 -6.77
C LEU A 281 -11.76 -3.20 -7.16
N HIS A 282 -10.51 -2.74 -6.98
CA HIS A 282 -10.04 -1.43 -7.39
C HIS A 282 -9.00 -1.59 -8.49
N LEU A 283 -9.16 -0.89 -9.62
CA LEU A 283 -8.26 -0.97 -10.76
C LEU A 283 -7.71 0.42 -11.10
N SER A 284 -6.41 0.54 -11.38
CA SER A 284 -5.88 1.73 -12.04
C SER A 284 -6.31 1.79 -13.52
N SER A 285 -6.07 2.93 -14.17
CA SER A 285 -6.23 3.07 -15.62
C SER A 285 -5.29 2.11 -16.38
N TYR A 286 -4.04 1.99 -15.93
CA TYR A 286 -3.06 1.06 -16.48
C TYR A 286 -3.52 -0.39 -16.39
N THR A 287 -4.14 -0.78 -15.27
CA THR A 287 -4.69 -2.14 -15.14
C THR A 287 -5.74 -2.45 -16.17
N LEU A 288 -6.58 -1.49 -16.57
CA LEU A 288 -7.57 -1.73 -17.64
C LEU A 288 -6.90 -2.03 -18.98
N GLU A 289 -5.78 -1.39 -19.28
CA GLU A 289 -4.97 -1.67 -20.46
C GLU A 289 -4.26 -3.02 -20.36
N ALA A 290 -3.63 -3.31 -19.22
CA ALA A 290 -3.01 -4.60 -18.95
C ALA A 290 -4.01 -5.76 -19.09
N LEU A 291 -5.22 -5.63 -18.56
CA LEU A 291 -6.28 -6.62 -18.73
C LEU A 291 -6.72 -6.79 -20.19
N ARG A 292 -6.55 -5.78 -21.04
CA ARG A 292 -6.84 -5.92 -22.47
C ARG A 292 -5.74 -6.69 -23.20
N MET A 293 -4.50 -6.48 -22.81
CA MET A 293 -3.32 -6.95 -23.55
C MET A 293 -2.79 -8.29 -23.04
N CYS A 294 -2.92 -8.54 -21.74
CA CYS A 294 -2.25 -9.61 -21.02
C CYS A 294 -3.22 -10.60 -20.36
N CYS A 295 -4.54 -10.46 -20.54
CA CYS A 295 -5.53 -11.36 -19.93
C CYS A 295 -6.26 -12.17 -21.00
N ASP A 296 -5.82 -13.41 -21.21
CA ASP A 296 -6.39 -14.30 -22.20
C ASP A 296 -7.80 -14.74 -21.78
N THR A 297 -7.96 -15.16 -20.53
CA THR A 297 -9.26 -15.60 -19.99
C THR A 297 -9.70 -14.77 -18.79
N MET A 298 -10.87 -14.14 -18.90
CA MET A 298 -11.50 -13.37 -17.83
C MET A 298 -12.44 -14.30 -17.05
N PRO A 299 -12.19 -14.57 -15.76
CA PRO A 299 -13.06 -15.40 -14.94
C PRO A 299 -14.40 -14.69 -14.68
N VAL A 300 -15.37 -15.43 -14.14
CA VAL A 300 -16.62 -14.85 -13.65
C VAL A 300 -16.48 -14.48 -12.18
N PHE A 301 -16.72 -13.21 -11.87
CA PHE A 301 -16.67 -12.65 -10.53
C PHE A 301 -18.04 -12.73 -9.84
N TYR A 302 -18.44 -13.93 -9.41
CA TYR A 302 -19.76 -14.14 -8.79
C TYR A 302 -19.97 -13.36 -7.48
N ARG A 303 -18.89 -13.08 -6.74
CA ARG A 303 -18.94 -12.42 -5.43
C ARG A 303 -18.70 -10.90 -5.50
N LEU A 304 -18.27 -10.37 -6.64
CA LEU A 304 -17.94 -8.96 -6.80
C LEU A 304 -19.19 -8.09 -6.70
N ARG A 305 -19.17 -7.18 -5.72
CA ARG A 305 -20.26 -6.25 -5.41
C ARG A 305 -19.86 -4.81 -5.72
N HIS A 306 -18.58 -4.49 -5.55
CA HIS A 306 -18.04 -3.14 -5.71
C HIS A 306 -16.85 -3.18 -6.67
N LEU A 307 -16.97 -2.47 -7.79
CA LEU A 307 -15.90 -2.26 -8.74
C LEU A 307 -15.60 -0.77 -8.79
N SER A 308 -14.33 -0.40 -8.60
CA SER A 308 -13.88 0.96 -8.88
C SER A 308 -12.73 0.95 -9.87
N PHE A 309 -12.66 1.97 -10.71
CA PHE A 309 -11.45 2.18 -11.50
C PHE A 309 -11.11 3.65 -11.74
N GLU A 310 -9.84 3.91 -12.04
CA GLU A 310 -9.34 5.21 -12.45
C GLU A 310 -9.30 5.34 -13.97
N SER A 311 -9.65 6.51 -14.48
CA SER A 311 -9.63 6.80 -15.91
C SER A 311 -8.47 7.71 -16.26
N ASP A 312 -7.79 7.41 -17.36
CA ASP A 312 -6.76 8.28 -17.92
C ASP A 312 -7.13 8.67 -19.36
N LYS A 313 -6.90 9.93 -19.75
CA LYS A 313 -7.26 10.47 -21.07
C LYS A 313 -6.54 9.79 -22.24
N GLU A 314 -5.42 9.13 -21.98
CA GLU A 314 -4.53 8.44 -22.93
C GLU A 314 -4.75 6.92 -22.90
N ILE A 315 -5.46 6.39 -21.90
CA ILE A 315 -5.70 4.94 -21.77
C ILE A 315 -7.17 4.64 -22.01
N GLY A 316 -7.46 3.68 -22.88
CA GLY A 316 -8.83 3.31 -23.21
C GLY A 316 -9.46 2.28 -22.27
N TRP A 317 -10.79 2.18 -22.26
CA TRP A 317 -11.56 1.24 -21.41
C TRP A 317 -11.82 -0.12 -22.07
N GLN A 318 -10.85 -0.64 -22.81
CA GLN A 318 -10.98 -1.81 -23.69
C GLN A 318 -11.45 -3.07 -22.96
N SER A 319 -10.99 -3.28 -21.73
CA SER A 319 -11.32 -4.44 -20.90
C SER A 319 -12.63 -4.27 -20.10
N LEU A 320 -13.14 -3.05 -19.96
CA LEU A 320 -14.29 -2.77 -19.08
C LEU A 320 -15.58 -3.50 -19.51
N PRO A 321 -15.96 -3.57 -20.80
CA PRO A 321 -17.15 -4.32 -21.19
C PRO A 321 -17.08 -5.80 -20.78
N ARG A 322 -15.94 -6.44 -21.04
CA ARG A 322 -15.68 -7.84 -20.68
C ARG A 322 -15.75 -8.03 -19.16
N LEU A 323 -15.14 -7.12 -18.39
CA LEU A 323 -15.18 -7.16 -16.93
C LEU A 323 -16.60 -7.02 -16.37
N LEU A 324 -17.41 -6.11 -16.93
CA LEU A 324 -18.80 -5.92 -16.53
C LEU A 324 -19.67 -7.14 -16.87
N GLU A 325 -19.45 -7.78 -18.02
CA GLU A 325 -20.12 -9.03 -18.40
C GLU A 325 -19.73 -10.19 -17.48
N SER A 326 -18.46 -10.25 -17.07
CA SER A 326 -17.94 -11.19 -16.08
C SER A 326 -18.39 -10.92 -14.64
N SER A 327 -19.14 -9.84 -14.38
CA SER A 327 -19.52 -9.42 -13.01
C SER A 327 -21.04 -9.39 -12.80
N PRO A 328 -21.72 -10.55 -12.81
CA PRO A 328 -23.18 -10.63 -12.85
C PRO A 328 -23.90 -10.05 -11.62
N ASN A 329 -23.21 -9.99 -10.47
CA ASN A 329 -23.76 -9.54 -9.19
C ASN A 329 -23.25 -8.15 -8.75
N LEU A 330 -22.61 -7.42 -9.66
CA LEU A 330 -22.07 -6.09 -9.39
C LEU A 330 -23.19 -5.10 -8.99
N GLN A 331 -23.01 -4.42 -7.86
CA GLN A 331 -24.00 -3.49 -7.30
C GLN A 331 -23.55 -2.03 -7.39
N THR A 332 -22.25 -1.79 -7.19
CA THR A 332 -21.67 -0.46 -7.17
C THR A 332 -20.55 -0.37 -8.18
N LEU A 333 -20.64 0.62 -9.07
CA LEU A 333 -19.58 0.99 -10.01
C LEU A 333 -19.08 2.39 -9.66
N VAL A 334 -17.81 2.52 -9.34
CA VAL A 334 -17.16 3.81 -9.04
C VAL A 334 -16.17 4.13 -10.14
N ILE A 335 -16.25 5.33 -10.70
CA ILE A 335 -15.38 5.77 -11.78
C ILE A 335 -14.71 7.08 -11.37
N LYS A 336 -13.39 7.05 -11.24
CA LYS A 336 -12.58 8.24 -10.96
C LYS A 336 -12.14 8.86 -12.28
N GLY A 337 -12.78 9.97 -12.66
CA GLY A 337 -12.65 10.60 -13.96
C GLY A 337 -13.46 9.89 -15.06
N LEU A 338 -13.84 10.61 -16.13
CA LEU A 338 -14.63 10.04 -17.25
C LEU A 338 -13.94 10.17 -18.61
N LEU A 339 -12.66 10.56 -18.62
CA LEU A 339 -11.92 10.84 -19.85
C LEU A 339 -10.99 9.69 -20.17
N HIS A 340 -11.11 9.18 -21.39
CA HIS A 340 -10.29 8.08 -21.91
C HIS A 340 -10.07 8.18 -23.42
N GLU A 341 -9.10 7.41 -23.93
CA GLU A 341 -8.85 7.30 -25.35
C GLU A 341 -9.87 6.35 -26.02
N VAL A 342 -10.56 6.83 -27.06
CA VAL A 342 -11.58 6.05 -27.79
C VAL A 342 -10.99 5.58 -29.11
N THR A 343 -10.83 4.27 -29.28
CA THR A 343 -10.24 3.68 -30.49
C THR A 343 -11.31 3.08 -31.42
N ARG A 344 -10.89 2.54 -32.57
CA ARG A 344 -11.79 1.87 -33.53
C ARG A 344 -12.21 0.45 -33.10
N LYS A 345 -11.52 -0.16 -32.13
CA LYS A 345 -11.69 -1.56 -31.69
C LYS A 345 -12.25 -1.70 -30.26
N CYS A 346 -12.49 -0.59 -29.56
CA CYS A 346 -13.32 -0.50 -28.35
C CYS A 346 -13.98 0.88 -28.30
N GLY A 347 -15.26 0.93 -27.91
CA GLY A 347 -15.94 2.18 -27.57
C GLY A 347 -16.07 2.35 -26.05
N ASN A 348 -15.88 3.57 -25.55
CA ASN A 348 -16.59 4.16 -24.40
C ASN A 348 -17.34 3.17 -23.48
N ALA A 349 -16.77 2.59 -22.44
CA ALA A 349 -17.46 1.73 -21.44
C ALA A 349 -18.35 0.56 -21.93
N CYS A 350 -18.64 0.42 -23.22
CA CYS A 350 -19.59 -0.52 -23.81
C CYS A 350 -19.28 -0.74 -25.29
N CYS A 351 -19.25 -2.00 -25.71
CA CYS A 351 -19.04 -2.40 -27.10
C CYS A 351 -20.12 -1.83 -28.06
N CYS A 352 -21.31 -1.56 -27.51
CA CYS A 352 -22.47 -1.01 -28.19
C CYS A 352 -22.33 0.43 -28.71
N ILE A 353 -21.23 1.13 -28.41
CA ILE A 353 -20.91 2.45 -28.96
C ILE A 353 -20.13 2.34 -30.29
N SER A 354 -19.62 1.15 -30.64
CA SER A 354 -18.88 0.96 -31.88
C SER A 354 -19.77 1.17 -33.12
N LYS A 355 -19.21 1.78 -34.18
CA LYS A 355 -19.89 2.02 -35.47
C LYS A 355 -19.91 0.79 -36.38
N LEU A 356 -19.45 -0.36 -35.90
CA LEU A 356 -19.39 -1.60 -36.68
C LEU A 356 -20.75 -2.30 -36.56
N LYS A 357 -21.30 -2.70 -37.71
CA LYS A 357 -22.71 -3.10 -37.94
C LYS A 357 -23.20 -4.37 -37.22
N TYR A 358 -22.50 -4.86 -36.20
CA TYR A 358 -22.91 -6.06 -35.48
C TYR A 358 -23.62 -5.67 -34.18
N LYS A 359 -24.81 -6.24 -34.00
CA LYS A 359 -25.76 -5.97 -32.92
C LYS A 359 -25.27 -6.65 -31.64
N GLU A 360 -24.13 -6.23 -31.13
CA GLU A 360 -23.58 -6.75 -29.87
C GLU A 360 -24.45 -6.33 -28.69
N SER A 361 -24.63 -7.25 -27.73
CA SER A 361 -25.35 -7.00 -26.49
C SER A 361 -24.68 -5.88 -25.70
N CYS A 362 -25.47 -4.94 -25.19
CA CYS A 362 -24.97 -3.85 -24.36
C CYS A 362 -24.67 -4.36 -22.95
N CYS A 363 -23.40 -4.52 -22.58
CA CYS A 363 -22.97 -4.92 -21.24
C CYS A 363 -23.60 -4.05 -20.12
N LEU A 364 -23.77 -2.75 -20.35
CA LEU A 364 -24.42 -1.82 -19.42
C LEU A 364 -25.91 -2.10 -19.23
N SER A 365 -26.60 -2.62 -20.25
CA SER A 365 -28.01 -2.99 -20.15
C SER A 365 -28.20 -4.31 -19.41
N ALA A 366 -27.23 -5.21 -19.48
CA ALA A 366 -27.21 -6.48 -18.76
C ALA A 366 -26.74 -6.31 -17.29
N SER A 367 -25.93 -5.28 -17.04
CA SER A 367 -25.39 -4.98 -15.71
C SER A 367 -26.49 -4.70 -14.67
N ARG A 368 -26.32 -5.27 -13.47
CA ARG A 368 -27.23 -5.12 -12.32
C ARG A 368 -26.82 -4.02 -11.34
N VAL A 369 -25.93 -3.13 -11.77
CA VAL A 369 -25.44 -2.00 -10.96
C VAL A 369 -26.61 -1.10 -10.54
N ARG A 370 -26.68 -0.84 -9.23
CA ARG A 370 -27.67 0.03 -8.57
C ARG A 370 -27.09 1.39 -8.22
N VAL A 371 -25.79 1.45 -7.93
CA VAL A 371 -25.09 2.67 -7.55
C VAL A 371 -23.97 2.96 -8.55
N LEU A 372 -24.02 4.12 -9.19
CA LEU A 372 -22.94 4.65 -10.03
C LEU A 372 -22.34 5.88 -9.36
N GLU A 373 -21.06 5.84 -9.03
CA GLU A 373 -20.35 6.98 -8.45
C GLU A 373 -19.31 7.49 -9.43
N ILE A 374 -19.25 8.81 -9.60
CA ILE A 374 -18.37 9.47 -10.55
C ILE A 374 -17.70 10.63 -9.85
N SER A 375 -16.38 10.62 -9.82
CA SER A 375 -15.59 11.73 -9.29
C SER A 375 -14.84 12.47 -10.38
N GLY A 376 -14.54 13.75 -10.14
CA GLY A 376 -13.78 14.59 -11.06
C GLY A 376 -14.56 15.00 -12.33
N TYR A 377 -15.90 15.10 -12.28
CA TYR A 377 -16.70 15.48 -13.44
C TYR A 377 -16.41 16.94 -13.86
N GLY A 378 -15.78 17.13 -15.02
CA GLY A 378 -15.42 18.44 -15.56
C GLY A 378 -16.47 19.08 -16.47
N GLY A 379 -17.43 18.30 -16.97
CA GLY A 379 -18.48 18.77 -17.87
C GLY A 379 -18.10 18.83 -19.35
N ARG A 380 -17.02 18.15 -19.75
CA ARG A 380 -16.59 18.10 -21.16
C ARG A 380 -17.63 17.34 -21.99
N ILE A 381 -17.69 17.63 -23.29
CA ILE A 381 -18.64 16.99 -24.22
C ILE A 381 -18.50 15.47 -24.20
N LYS A 382 -17.27 14.94 -24.11
CA LYS A 382 -17.00 13.50 -24.02
C LYS A 382 -17.61 12.90 -22.74
N GLU A 383 -17.41 13.53 -21.60
CA GLU A 383 -17.97 13.08 -20.31
C GLU A 383 -19.50 13.12 -20.33
N LEU A 384 -20.10 14.18 -20.88
CA LEU A 384 -21.56 14.29 -21.01
C LEU A 384 -22.15 13.19 -21.91
N LYS A 385 -21.46 12.84 -23.01
CA LYS A 385 -21.84 11.71 -23.86
C LYS A 385 -21.78 10.38 -23.08
N GLN A 386 -20.77 10.22 -22.23
CA GLN A 386 -20.61 9.03 -21.40
C GLN A 386 -21.72 8.91 -20.36
N MET A 387 -22.01 10.02 -19.65
CA MET A 387 -23.13 10.11 -18.73
C MET A 387 -24.46 9.77 -19.39
N ARG A 388 -24.72 10.34 -20.57
CA ARG A 388 -25.93 10.05 -21.35
C ARG A 388 -26.04 8.56 -21.66
N HIS A 389 -24.92 7.92 -21.97
CA HIS A 389 -24.90 6.50 -22.28
C HIS A 389 -25.17 5.63 -21.04
N PHE A 390 -24.49 5.88 -19.92
CA PHE A 390 -24.73 5.15 -18.67
C PHE A 390 -26.18 5.28 -18.21
N LEU A 391 -26.69 6.52 -18.07
CA LEU A 391 -28.06 6.78 -17.64
C LEU A 391 -29.09 6.20 -18.61
N GLY A 392 -28.83 6.25 -19.92
CA GLY A 392 -29.74 5.75 -20.95
C GLY A 392 -29.71 4.23 -21.16
N LYS A 393 -28.77 3.49 -20.54
CA LYS A 393 -28.63 2.04 -20.74
C LYS A 393 -28.75 1.21 -19.46
N MET A 394 -28.30 1.72 -18.32
CA MET A 394 -28.30 0.97 -17.07
C MET A 394 -29.70 0.99 -16.42
N LYS A 395 -30.46 -0.09 -16.62
CA LYS A 395 -31.88 -0.18 -16.25
C LYS A 395 -32.14 -0.36 -14.76
N TYR A 396 -31.13 -0.75 -13.99
CA TYR A 396 -31.24 -1.05 -12.55
C TYR A 396 -30.66 0.06 -11.65
N LEU A 397 -30.20 1.18 -12.23
CA LEU A 397 -29.67 2.28 -11.45
C LEU A 397 -30.73 2.87 -10.51
N GLU A 398 -30.37 3.03 -9.25
CA GLU A 398 -31.17 3.68 -8.21
C GLU A 398 -30.52 4.97 -7.76
N THR A 399 -29.19 5.02 -7.73
CA THR A 399 -28.43 6.17 -7.24
C THR A 399 -27.26 6.46 -8.15
N VAL A 400 -27.11 7.73 -8.54
CA VAL A 400 -25.94 8.24 -9.25
C VAL A 400 -25.33 9.35 -8.41
N LYS A 401 -24.11 9.17 -7.93
CA LYS A 401 -23.38 10.16 -7.14
C LYS A 401 -22.33 10.83 -8.03
N ILE A 402 -22.28 12.15 -8.03
CA ILE A 402 -21.39 12.91 -8.90
C ILE A 402 -20.66 13.98 -8.11
N SER A 403 -19.35 13.84 -7.99
CA SER A 403 -18.46 14.89 -7.50
C SER A 403 -17.94 15.72 -8.68
N VAL A 404 -18.08 17.04 -8.58
CA VAL A 404 -17.67 18.00 -9.62
C VAL A 404 -16.30 18.58 -9.27
N GLU A 405 -15.42 18.70 -10.25
CA GLU A 405 -14.08 19.26 -10.08
C GLU A 405 -14.13 20.67 -9.44
N GLU A 406 -13.35 20.89 -8.38
CA GLU A 406 -13.44 22.09 -7.53
C GLU A 406 -13.27 23.40 -8.30
N LYS A 407 -12.43 23.39 -9.34
CA LYS A 407 -12.08 24.55 -10.18
C LYS A 407 -13.20 24.98 -11.15
N SER A 408 -14.31 24.24 -11.22
CA SER A 408 -15.39 24.56 -12.16
C SER A 408 -16.21 25.77 -11.69
N LYS A 409 -15.98 26.95 -12.29
CA LYS A 409 -16.84 28.14 -12.12
C LYS A 409 -18.29 27.94 -12.62
N LYS A 410 -18.61 26.79 -13.23
CA LYS A 410 -19.87 26.50 -13.92
C LYS A 410 -20.73 25.40 -13.25
N LYS A 411 -20.54 25.12 -11.94
CA LYS A 411 -21.24 24.05 -11.21
C LYS A 411 -22.75 23.98 -11.48
N LYS A 412 -23.46 25.13 -11.53
CA LYS A 412 -24.90 25.18 -11.81
C LYS A 412 -25.28 24.64 -13.20
N TYR A 413 -24.52 24.99 -14.24
CA TYR A 413 -24.75 24.52 -15.61
C TYR A 413 -24.43 23.02 -15.76
N LEU A 414 -23.36 22.55 -15.11
CA LEU A 414 -23.00 21.14 -15.10
C LEU A 414 -24.11 20.27 -14.50
N ARG A 415 -24.67 20.72 -13.37
CA ARG A 415 -25.82 20.08 -12.73
C ARG A 415 -27.03 20.03 -13.66
N ALA A 416 -27.40 21.15 -14.29
CA ALA A 416 -28.54 21.21 -15.22
C ALA A 416 -28.37 20.25 -16.41
N ASN A 417 -27.18 20.21 -17.01
CA ASN A 417 -26.89 19.32 -18.14
C ASN A 417 -27.10 17.84 -17.78
N ILE A 418 -26.60 17.39 -16.63
CA ILE A 418 -26.79 16.01 -16.19
C ILE A 418 -28.26 15.73 -15.84
N MET A 419 -28.92 16.64 -15.14
CA MET A 419 -30.30 16.45 -14.70
C MET A 419 -31.28 16.33 -15.87
N SER A 420 -30.98 16.96 -17.02
CA SER A 420 -31.76 16.87 -18.26
C SER A 420 -31.56 15.57 -19.06
N LEU A 421 -30.60 14.72 -18.69
CA LEU A 421 -30.36 13.47 -19.40
C LEU A 421 -31.48 12.46 -19.17
N HIS A 422 -31.86 11.75 -20.23
CA HIS A 422 -32.79 10.63 -20.16
C HIS A 422 -32.21 9.49 -19.30
N ARG A 423 -33.09 8.85 -18.51
CA ARG A 423 -32.76 7.77 -17.59
C ARG A 423 -33.58 6.54 -17.97
N ALA A 424 -32.90 5.41 -18.18
CA ALA A 424 -33.54 4.13 -18.44
C ALA A 424 -34.26 3.58 -17.21
N SER A 425 -33.71 3.86 -16.01
CA SER A 425 -34.35 3.50 -14.74
C SER A 425 -35.20 4.66 -14.22
N SER A 426 -36.47 4.39 -13.96
CA SER A 426 -37.38 5.34 -13.29
C SER A 426 -37.06 5.55 -11.81
N LYS A 427 -36.31 4.62 -11.19
CA LYS A 427 -35.89 4.71 -9.78
C LYS A 427 -34.61 5.52 -9.58
N CYS A 428 -33.96 5.94 -10.67
CA CYS A 428 -32.63 6.55 -10.62
C CYS A 428 -32.67 8.01 -10.12
N ASN A 429 -32.11 8.23 -8.93
CA ASN A 429 -31.88 9.55 -8.34
C ASN A 429 -30.42 9.99 -8.54
N ILE A 430 -30.22 11.28 -8.85
CA ILE A 430 -28.89 11.86 -9.07
C ILE A 430 -28.57 12.78 -7.89
N HIS A 431 -27.45 12.53 -7.23
CA HIS A 431 -26.94 13.30 -6.11
C HIS A 431 -25.59 13.92 -6.47
N PHE A 432 -25.43 15.22 -6.22
CA PHE A 432 -24.15 15.89 -6.35
C PHE A 432 -23.51 15.95 -4.96
N ILE A 433 -22.34 15.35 -4.83
CA ILE A 433 -21.60 15.23 -3.57
C ILE A 433 -20.39 16.15 -3.53
#